data_AF-A0A2E0GN77-F1
#
_entry.id   AF-A0A2E0GN77-F1
#
_cell.length_a   1.000
_cell.length_b   1.000
_cell.length_c   1.000
_cell.angle_alpha   90.00
_cell.angle_beta   90.00
_cell.angle_gamma   90.00
#
_symmetry.space_group_name_H-M   'P 1'
#
loop_
_entity.id
_entity.type
_entity.pdbx_description
1 polymer ?
#
loop_
_entity_poly.entity_id
_entity_poly.type
_entity_poly.pdbx_seq_one_letter_code
_entity_poly.pdbx_strand_id
1 'polypeptide(L)'
;MILKYLSFLIGLTWSYSLIKTQSIFSKKAGLIFKLFITKVSWFTFIAAVYFGYKNFSFQFTLIGIIFSIILVHLGFIFLSKFLKSKFTEKQLNLTKSFFEYSLIIWILYYFIY
;
A
#
# COMPACT_ATOMS: atom_id res chain seq x y z
N MET A 1 10.32 6.07 23.04
CA MET A 1 10.26 4.69 22.49
C MET A 1 8.93 4.38 21.83
N ILE A 2 7.78 4.57 22.48
CA ILE A 2 6.44 4.35 21.88
C ILE A 2 6.23 5.12 20.57
N LEU A 3 6.49 6.43 20.55
CA LEU A 3 6.26 7.25 19.33
C LEU A 3 7.09 6.77 18.13
N LYS A 4 8.35 6.36 18.36
CA LYS A 4 9.21 5.79 17.31
C LYS A 4 8.66 4.45 16.81
N TYR A 5 8.09 3.64 17.70
CA TYR A 5 7.53 2.34 17.32
C TYR A 5 6.22 2.51 16.53
N LEU A 6 5.39 3.48 16.92
CA LEU A 6 4.22 3.88 16.13
C LEU A 6 4.61 4.40 14.75
N SER A 7 5.62 5.26 14.64
CA SER A 7 6.08 5.74 13.32
C SER A 7 6.62 4.60 12.46
N PHE A 8 7.32 3.63 13.07
CA PHE A 8 7.77 2.41 12.40
C PHE A 8 6.59 1.57 11.86
N LEU A 9 5.59 1.29 12.70
CA LEU A 9 4.41 0.54 12.30
C LEU A 9 3.59 1.27 11.21
N ILE A 10 3.44 2.59 11.33
CA ILE A 10 2.75 3.42 10.33
C ILE A 10 3.50 3.32 9.00
N GLY A 11 4.83 3.45 9.02
CA GLY A 11 5.66 3.34 7.81
C GLY A 11 5.53 1.98 7.11
N LEU A 12 5.58 0.88 7.88
CA LEU A 12 5.38 -0.46 7.35
C LEU A 12 3.96 -0.67 6.80
N THR A 13 2.95 -0.29 7.58
CA THR A 13 1.53 -0.43 7.20
C THR A 13 1.22 0.37 5.94
N TRP A 14 1.71 1.61 5.86
CA TRP A 14 1.52 2.49 4.71
C TRP A 14 2.15 1.93 3.44
N SER A 15 3.45 1.63 3.50
CA SER A 15 4.18 1.11 2.34
C SER A 15 3.65 -0.24 1.87
N TYR A 16 3.34 -1.15 2.79
CA TYR A 16 2.77 -2.45 2.43
C TYR A 16 1.32 -2.35 1.91
N SER A 17 0.53 -1.39 2.39
CA SER A 17 -0.81 -1.11 1.83
C SER A 17 -0.70 -0.72 0.36
N LEU A 18 0.23 0.17 0.01
CA LEU A 18 0.46 0.58 -1.39
C LEU A 18 0.93 -0.59 -2.26
N ILE A 19 1.81 -1.44 -1.76
CA ILE A 19 2.22 -2.68 -2.45
C ILE A 19 1.00 -3.57 -2.70
N LYS A 20 0.15 -3.78 -1.69
CA LYS A 20 -1.03 -4.63 -1.80
C LYS A 20 -2.06 -4.09 -2.79
N THR A 21 -2.24 -2.76 -2.87
CA THR A 21 -3.17 -2.10 -3.82
C THR A 21 -2.88 -2.46 -5.28
N GLN A 22 -1.63 -2.75 -5.64
CA GLN A 22 -1.29 -3.22 -7.00
C GLN A 22 -2.18 -4.40 -7.45
N SER A 23 -2.51 -5.32 -6.52
CA SER A 23 -3.31 -6.50 -6.85
C SER A 23 -4.77 -6.20 -7.22
N ILE A 24 -5.25 -4.98 -6.98
CA ILE A 24 -6.62 -4.55 -7.30
C ILE A 24 -6.73 -4.05 -8.75
N PHE A 25 -5.66 -3.46 -9.29
CA PHE A 25 -5.67 -2.82 -10.61
C PHE A 25 -5.65 -3.81 -11.78
N SER A 26 -6.16 -3.38 -12.94
CA SER A 26 -6.16 -4.15 -14.19
C SER A 26 -4.73 -4.47 -14.65
N LYS A 27 -4.52 -5.47 -15.53
CA LYS A 27 -3.16 -5.87 -15.96
C LYS A 27 -2.36 -4.72 -16.59
N LYS A 28 -3.02 -3.83 -17.36
CA LYS A 28 -2.37 -2.69 -18.04
C LYS A 28 -1.98 -1.59 -17.05
N ALA A 29 -2.94 -1.11 -16.26
CA ALA A 29 -2.67 -0.10 -15.23
C ALA A 29 -1.80 -0.64 -14.10
N GLY A 30 -1.93 -1.92 -13.77
CA GLY A 30 -1.14 -2.61 -12.77
C GLY A 30 0.33 -2.74 -13.13
N LEU A 31 0.70 -2.74 -14.42
CA LEU A 31 2.10 -2.70 -14.85
C LEU A 31 2.71 -1.32 -14.59
N ILE A 32 1.97 -0.26 -14.93
CA ILE A 32 2.35 1.13 -14.65
C ILE A 32 2.45 1.34 -13.12
N PHE A 33 1.45 0.89 -12.37
CA PHE A 33 1.45 0.90 -10.91
C PHE A 33 2.65 0.16 -10.33
N LYS A 34 2.98 -1.02 -10.89
CA LYS A 34 4.14 -1.82 -10.47
C LYS A 34 5.46 -1.09 -10.68
N LEU A 35 5.62 -0.43 -11.83
CA LEU A 35 6.86 0.28 -12.16
C LEU A 35 7.08 1.52 -11.30
N PHE A 36 6.03 2.28 -11.02
CA PHE A 36 6.16 3.56 -10.32
C PHE A 36 5.88 3.43 -8.83
N ILE A 37 4.66 3.08 -8.47
CA ILE A 37 4.21 3.12 -7.07
C ILE A 37 4.78 1.94 -6.30
N THR A 38 4.76 0.73 -6.86
CA THR A 38 5.24 -0.45 -6.13
C THR A 38 6.76 -0.39 -5.92
N LYS A 39 7.56 0.12 -6.85
CA LYS A 39 9.02 0.30 -6.63
C LYS A 39 9.31 1.27 -5.49
N VAL A 40 8.68 2.45 -5.52
CA VAL A 40 8.83 3.46 -4.44
C VAL A 40 8.31 2.89 -3.12
N SER A 41 7.21 2.14 -3.14
CA SER A 41 6.63 1.52 -1.94
C SER A 41 7.50 0.42 -1.36
N TRP A 42 8.17 -0.39 -2.19
CA TRP A 42 9.16 -1.35 -1.71
C TRP A 42 10.38 -0.66 -1.09
N PHE A 43 10.83 0.44 -1.70
CA PHE A 43 11.93 1.23 -1.14
C PHE A 43 11.56 1.82 0.22
N THR A 44 10.37 2.39 0.36
CA THR A 44 9.88 2.91 1.65
C THR A 44 9.65 1.81 2.68
N PHE A 45 9.20 0.62 2.25
CA PHE A 45 9.10 -0.56 3.13
C PHE A 45 10.47 -0.98 3.66
N ILE A 46 11.47 -1.10 2.80
CA ILE A 46 12.85 -1.44 3.19
C ILE A 46 13.43 -0.36 4.12
N ALA A 47 13.19 0.92 3.83
CA ALA A 47 13.61 2.01 4.69
C ALA A 47 12.96 1.94 6.08
N ALA A 48 11.67 1.59 6.16
CA ALA A 48 10.97 1.37 7.41
C ALA A 48 11.53 0.16 8.18
N VAL A 49 11.85 -0.95 7.50
CA VAL A 49 12.52 -2.11 8.11
C VAL A 49 13.90 -1.73 8.65
N TYR A 50 14.69 -0.98 7.88
CA TYR A 50 16.00 -0.49 8.32
C TYR A 50 15.89 0.43 9.54
N PHE A 51 14.93 1.36 9.52
CA PHE A 51 14.63 2.20 10.69
C PHE A 51 14.27 1.35 11.92
N GLY A 52 13.44 0.32 11.73
CA GLY A 52 13.05 -0.61 12.78
C GLY A 52 14.25 -1.36 13.36
N TYR A 53 15.11 -1.91 12.50
CA TYR A 53 16.33 -2.61 12.90
C TYR A 53 17.31 -1.70 13.65
N LYS A 54 17.44 -0.44 13.24
CA LYS A 54 18.36 0.53 13.88
C LYS A 54 17.87 1.01 15.26
N ASN A 55 16.56 1.02 15.51
CA ASN A 55 15.97 1.61 16.71
C ASN A 55 15.40 0.60 17.72
N PHE A 56 15.15 -0.65 17.31
CA PHE A 56 14.52 -1.68 18.14
C PHE A 56 15.30 -2.99 18.08
N SER A 57 15.00 -3.91 19.01
CA SER A 57 15.55 -5.26 18.94
C SER A 57 15.01 -6.00 17.72
N PHE A 58 15.80 -6.95 17.21
CA PHE A 58 15.42 -7.78 16.08
C PHE A 58 14.05 -8.46 16.26
N GLN A 59 13.74 -8.93 17.48
CA GLN A 59 12.45 -9.53 17.82
C GLN A 59 11.29 -8.55 17.61
N PHE A 60 11.40 -7.33 18.13
CA PHE A 60 10.36 -6.30 17.95
C PHE A 60 10.21 -5.87 16.50
N THR A 61 11.31 -5.77 15.74
CA THR A 61 11.26 -5.47 14.30
C THR A 61 10.49 -6.54 13.53
N LEU A 62 10.78 -7.83 13.77
CA LEU A 62 10.07 -8.94 13.12
C LEU A 62 8.58 -8.97 13.48
N ILE A 63 8.25 -8.80 14.76
CA ILE A 63 6.85 -8.75 15.21
C ILE A 63 6.12 -7.60 14.53
N GLY A 64 6.73 -6.41 14.44
CA GLY A 64 6.13 -5.26 13.77
C GLY A 64 5.90 -5.48 12.27
N ILE A 65 6.82 -6.14 11.57
CA ILE A 65 6.67 -6.51 10.15
C ILE A 65 5.50 -7.48 9.97
N ILE A 66 5.47 -8.58 10.73
CA ILE A 66 4.42 -9.59 10.65
C ILE A 66 3.06 -8.96 10.98
N PHE A 67 3.00 -8.17 12.06
CA PHE A 67 1.79 -7.46 12.47
C PHE A 67 1.27 -6.54 11.38
N SER A 68 2.14 -5.72 10.79
CA SER A 68 1.75 -4.77 9.73
C SER A 68 1.22 -5.50 8.48
N ILE A 69 1.86 -6.60 8.07
CA ILE A 69 1.40 -7.41 6.94
C ILE A 69 0.01 -7.98 7.22
N ILE A 70 -0.19 -8.62 8.38
CA ILE A 70 -1.48 -9.21 8.78
C ILE A 70 -2.57 -8.13 8.84
N LEU A 71 -2.26 -6.98 9.46
CA LEU A 71 -3.19 -5.86 9.58
C LEU A 71 -3.66 -5.37 8.22
N VAL A 72 -2.75 -5.22 7.25
CA VAL A 72 -3.10 -4.80 5.89
C VAL A 72 -3.97 -5.84 5.19
N HIS A 73 -3.66 -7.14 5.27
CA HIS A 73 -4.51 -8.17 4.65
C HIS A 73 -5.92 -8.17 5.23
N LEU A 74 -6.05 -8.11 6.55
CA LEU A 74 -7.34 -8.02 7.25
C LEU A 74 -8.10 -6.75 6.82
N GLY A 75 -7.41 -5.60 6.79
CA GLY A 75 -7.97 -4.33 6.37
C GLY A 75 -8.53 -4.38 4.95
N PHE A 76 -7.79 -4.96 4.01
CA PHE A 76 -8.25 -5.13 2.62
C PHE A 76 -9.45 -6.08 2.50
N ILE A 77 -9.47 -7.18 3.27
CA ILE A 77 -10.62 -8.10 3.28
C ILE A 77 -11.86 -7.39 3.82
N PHE A 78 -11.73 -6.70 4.95
CA PHE A 78 -12.81 -5.95 5.57
C PHE A 78 -13.34 -4.86 4.64
N LEU A 79 -12.44 -4.07 4.05
CA LEU A 79 -12.79 -3.00 3.12
C LEU A 79 -13.49 -3.56 1.87
N SER A 80 -13.00 -4.67 1.31
CA SER A 80 -13.62 -5.33 0.16
C SER A 80 -15.06 -5.78 0.48
N LYS A 81 -15.28 -6.38 1.66
CA LYS A 81 -16.64 -6.76 2.11
C LYS A 81 -17.54 -5.54 2.29
N PHE A 82 -17.03 -4.49 2.94
CA PHE A 82 -17.76 -3.25 3.18
C PHE A 82 -18.15 -2.53 1.88
N LEU A 83 -17.25 -2.49 0.91
CA LEU A 83 -17.53 -1.89 -0.39
C LEU A 83 -18.56 -2.70 -1.17
N LYS A 84 -18.46 -4.03 -1.18
CA LYS A 84 -19.44 -4.91 -1.84
C LYS A 84 -20.83 -4.88 -1.20
N SER A 85 -20.93 -4.60 0.10
CA SER A 85 -22.24 -4.47 0.76
C SER A 85 -22.94 -3.14 0.46
N LYS A 86 -22.18 -2.09 0.08
CA LYS A 86 -22.71 -0.75 -0.17
C LYS A 86 -22.86 -0.39 -1.64
N PHE A 87 -22.05 -0.97 -2.52
CA PHE A 87 -21.97 -0.58 -3.92
C PHE A 87 -22.21 -1.77 -4.84
N THR A 88 -22.84 -1.48 -5.99
CA THR A 88 -23.00 -2.47 -7.06
C THR A 88 -21.66 -2.74 -7.76
N GLU A 89 -21.53 -3.89 -8.39
CA GLU A 89 -20.31 -4.24 -9.13
C GLU A 89 -19.98 -3.22 -10.23
N LYS A 90 -21.01 -2.66 -10.89
CA LYS A 90 -20.84 -1.60 -11.89
C LYS A 90 -20.21 -0.34 -11.28
N GLN A 91 -20.66 0.09 -10.11
CA GLN A 91 -20.11 1.26 -9.40
C GLN A 91 -18.66 1.01 -8.95
N LEU A 92 -18.36 -0.19 -8.45
CA LEU A 92 -17.00 -0.55 -8.05
C LEU A 92 -16.04 -0.57 -9.25
N ASN A 93 -16.48 -1.09 -10.39
CA ASN A 93 -15.69 -1.08 -11.61
C ASN A 93 -15.47 0.34 -12.14
N LEU A 94 -16.47 1.21 -12.11
CA LEU A 94 -16.33 2.63 -12.47
C LEU A 94 -15.30 3.33 -11.58
N THR A 95 -15.39 3.16 -10.26
CA THR A 95 -14.43 3.73 -9.30
C THR A 95 -13.01 3.22 -9.56
N LYS A 96 -12.85 1.91 -9.81
CA LYS A 96 -11.56 1.32 -10.19
C LYS A 96 -10.99 1.96 -11.45
N SER A 97 -11.79 2.08 -12.52
CA SER A 97 -11.36 2.72 -13.75
C SER A 97 -10.99 4.18 -13.56
N PHE A 98 -11.76 4.93 -12.75
CA PHE A 98 -11.45 6.31 -12.40
C PHE A 98 -10.07 6.44 -11.75
N PHE A 99 -9.74 5.59 -10.78
CA PHE A 99 -8.41 5.57 -10.18
C PHE A 99 -7.31 5.17 -11.17
N GLU A 100 -7.55 4.19 -12.05
CA GLU A 100 -6.58 3.80 -13.08
C GLU A 100 -6.22 4.96 -14.01
N TYR A 101 -7.22 5.67 -14.55
CA TYR A 101 -6.99 6.81 -15.44
C TYR A 101 -6.34 7.99 -14.71
N SER A 102 -6.81 8.30 -13.49
CA SER A 102 -6.24 9.37 -12.67
C SER A 102 -4.75 9.14 -12.41
N LEU A 103 -4.36 7.89 -12.16
CA LEU A 103 -2.98 7.52 -11.88
C LEU A 103 -2.09 7.62 -13.11
N ILE A 104 -2.61 7.23 -14.29
CA ILE A 104 -1.92 7.43 -15.57
C ILE A 104 -1.68 8.92 -15.82
N ILE A 105 -2.72 9.75 -15.65
CA ILE A 105 -2.63 11.21 -15.82
C ILE A 105 -1.60 11.80 -14.87
N TRP A 106 -1.61 11.38 -13.61
CA TRP A 106 -0.69 11.90 -12.60
C TRP A 106 0.78 11.55 -12.90
N ILE A 107 1.03 10.33 -13.40
CA ILE A 107 2.37 9.93 -13.85
C ILE A 107 2.80 10.75 -15.07
N LEU A 108 1.91 10.92 -16.07
CA LEU A 108 2.22 11.74 -17.25
C LEU A 108 2.54 13.18 -16.84
N TYR A 109 1.76 13.75 -15.93
CA TYR A 109 2.01 15.09 -15.38
C TYR A 109 3.40 15.19 -14.74
N TYR A 110 3.77 14.22 -13.89
CA TYR A 110 5.08 14.19 -13.23
C TYR A 110 6.28 14.08 -14.19
N PHE A 111 6.10 13.52 -15.40
CA PHE A 111 7.16 13.48 -16.42
C PHE A 111 7.22 14.72 -17.29
N ILE A 112 6.09 15.41 -17.48
CA ILE A 112 5.98 16.59 -18.35
C ILE A 112 6.41 17.86 -17.59
N TYR A 113 6.18 17.90 -16.27
CA TYR A 113 6.39 19.07 -15.40
C TYR A 113 7.24 18.70 -14.19
#